data_AF-A0A6N6PGG1-F1
#
_entry.id   AF-A0A6N6PGG1-F1
#
_cell.length_a   1.000
_cell.length_b   1.000
_cell.length_c   1.000
_cell.angle_alpha   90.00
_cell.angle_beta   90.00
_cell.angle_gamma   90.00
#
_symmetry.space_group_name_H-M   'P 1'
#
loop_
_entity.id
_entity.type
_entity.pdbx_description
1 polymer ?
#
loop_
_entity_poly.entity_id
_entity_poly.type
_entity_poly.pdbx_seq_one_letter_code
_entity_poly.pdbx_strand_id
1 'polypeptide(L)'
;MIADSTVIKFACTHCGQRISIDAAGAGMTATCPNCSQPLVVPKLGSLHHRTYGEDVTSAPSRSGGGAAPETNAAVVLRELREKLAETECARGVAEASLAMIRRENVQLVERIGRLSAECGQRVGDGAVAAQKLAQREQELAASVKSAGQLSVEISARETELSETRARLAASEAAAERAREEVGALTAQNAEWRQKLAAAVGAQDVDAMCAALAGAEEKLTAEQSARAAAETQRNLRAGQCLLLQEEIARLRNDLAEGHAGRELLALRDRFEVLESKHQKATAALENLESAHATLTAAERQLRTEARAARACAAAAENRAEASTDSALARDIAVLRGIIERQKAELEERFVELRRVQRARLVLRIVYAVFALAFLVVLTLIFL
;
A
#
# COMPACT_ATOMS: atom_id res chain seq x y z
N MET A 1 -6.44 -20.00 5.91
CA MET A 1 -7.81 -20.54 5.83
C MET A 1 -8.68 -19.43 5.27
N ILE A 2 -8.91 -19.43 3.96
CA ILE A 2 -9.78 -18.45 3.30
C ILE A 2 -11.18 -19.07 3.39
N ALA A 3 -12.03 -18.55 4.26
CA ALA A 3 -13.43 -18.95 4.30
C ALA A 3 -14.08 -18.44 3.00
N ASP A 4 -14.57 -19.36 2.16
CA ASP A 4 -15.38 -19.02 1.01
C ASP A 4 -16.61 -18.24 1.48
N SER A 5 -16.55 -16.91 1.34
CA SER A 5 -17.65 -16.01 1.66
C SER A 5 -18.71 -16.15 0.57
N THR A 6 -19.58 -17.13 0.71
CA THR A 6 -20.76 -17.27 -0.16
C THR A 6 -21.63 -16.03 -0.02
N VAL A 7 -21.70 -15.22 -1.08
CA VAL A 7 -22.52 -13.99 -1.12
C VAL A 7 -23.96 -14.34 -1.49
N ILE A 8 -24.92 -13.95 -0.66
CA ILE A 8 -26.37 -14.11 -0.91
C ILE A 8 -26.85 -12.90 -1.69
N LYS A 9 -27.39 -13.13 -2.90
CA LYS A 9 -28.00 -12.09 -3.75
C LYS A 9 -29.51 -12.25 -3.73
N PHE A 10 -30.23 -11.21 -3.34
CA PHE A 10 -31.70 -11.18 -3.34
C PHE A 10 -32.21 -9.77 -3.64
N ALA A 11 -33.49 -9.61 -3.94
CA ALA A 11 -34.11 -8.32 -4.20
C ALA A 11 -34.92 -7.85 -2.99
N CYS A 12 -34.87 -6.55 -2.67
CA CYS A 12 -35.71 -5.95 -1.64
C CYS A 12 -37.20 -6.07 -2.04
N THR A 13 -38.04 -6.54 -1.11
CA THR A 13 -39.50 -6.72 -1.32
C THR A 13 -40.25 -5.40 -1.53
N HIS A 14 -39.67 -4.27 -1.10
CA HIS A 14 -40.32 -2.97 -1.15
C HIS A 14 -39.93 -2.14 -2.37
N CYS A 15 -38.65 -2.12 -2.76
CA CYS A 15 -38.17 -1.30 -3.87
C CYS A 15 -37.56 -2.08 -5.05
N GLY A 16 -37.44 -3.41 -4.94
CA GLY A 16 -36.88 -4.26 -6.00
C GLY A 16 -35.35 -4.19 -6.18
N GLN A 17 -34.66 -3.34 -5.42
CA GLN A 17 -33.20 -3.22 -5.50
C GLN A 17 -32.52 -4.55 -5.17
N ARG A 18 -31.57 -4.99 -6.02
CA ARG A 18 -30.74 -6.17 -5.77
C ARG A 18 -29.69 -5.85 -4.71
N ILE A 19 -29.63 -6.65 -3.66
CA ILE A 19 -28.72 -6.50 -2.53
C ILE A 19 -27.87 -7.77 -2.44
N SER A 20 -26.57 -7.59 -2.20
CA SER A 20 -25.60 -8.65 -1.96
C SER A 20 -25.08 -8.55 -0.53
N ILE A 21 -25.28 -9.59 0.27
CA ILE A 21 -24.83 -9.66 1.68
C ILE A 21 -24.08 -10.98 1.87
N ASP A 22 -23.06 -10.98 2.71
CA ASP A 22 -22.32 -12.20 3.05
C ASP A 22 -23.21 -13.24 3.76
N ALA A 23 -22.89 -14.52 3.58
CA ALA A 23 -23.63 -15.62 4.20
C ALA A 23 -23.75 -15.52 5.74
N ALA A 24 -22.81 -14.84 6.40
CA ALA A 24 -22.89 -14.57 7.84
C ALA A 24 -24.12 -13.72 8.23
N GLY A 25 -24.67 -12.94 7.29
CA GLY A 25 -25.88 -12.15 7.47
C GLY A 25 -27.19 -12.90 7.23
N ALA A 26 -27.15 -14.21 6.91
CA ALA A 26 -28.35 -14.99 6.64
C ALA A 26 -29.29 -15.05 7.86
N GLY A 27 -30.55 -14.69 7.68
CA GLY A 27 -31.55 -14.65 8.74
C GLY A 27 -31.52 -13.41 9.65
N MET A 28 -30.59 -12.47 9.42
CA MET A 28 -30.56 -11.19 10.13
C MET A 28 -31.49 -10.16 9.49
N THR A 29 -31.89 -9.15 10.27
CA THR A 29 -32.62 -7.99 9.76
C THR A 29 -31.62 -6.91 9.36
N ALA A 30 -31.65 -6.49 8.11
CA ALA A 30 -30.84 -5.40 7.57
C ALA A 30 -31.74 -4.27 7.05
N THR A 31 -31.22 -3.05 6.93
CA THR A 31 -31.92 -1.92 6.31
C THR A 31 -31.56 -1.81 4.83
N CYS A 32 -32.57 -1.61 3.98
CA CYS A 32 -32.34 -1.41 2.55
C CYS A 32 -31.61 -0.08 2.30
N PRO A 33 -30.50 -0.04 1.54
CA PRO A 33 -29.79 1.22 1.27
C PRO A 33 -30.59 2.19 0.40
N ASN A 34 -31.58 1.70 -0.35
CA ASN A 34 -32.40 2.53 -1.26
C ASN A 34 -33.67 3.09 -0.60
N CYS A 35 -34.43 2.28 0.15
CA CYS A 35 -35.72 2.70 0.73
C CYS A 35 -35.74 2.77 2.27
N SER A 36 -34.62 2.45 2.93
CA SER A 36 -34.45 2.47 4.39
C SER A 36 -35.40 1.58 5.19
N GLN A 37 -36.23 0.75 4.54
CA GLN A 37 -37.13 -0.17 5.23
C GLN A 37 -36.37 -1.41 5.73
N PRO A 38 -36.73 -1.94 6.91
CA PRO A 38 -36.13 -3.16 7.45
C PRO A 38 -36.55 -4.37 6.61
N LEU A 39 -35.59 -5.21 6.24
CA LEU A 39 -35.79 -6.44 5.49
C LEU A 39 -35.06 -7.60 6.15
N VAL A 40 -35.61 -8.80 6.04
CA VAL A 40 -35.02 -10.02 6.60
C VAL A 40 -34.25 -10.74 5.50
N VAL A 41 -32.97 -11.01 5.74
CA VAL A 41 -32.12 -11.76 4.80
C VAL A 41 -32.58 -13.23 4.78
N PRO A 42 -32.87 -13.82 3.60
CA PRO A 42 -33.29 -15.22 3.51
C PRO A 42 -32.25 -16.18 4.11
N LYS A 43 -32.72 -17.21 4.83
CA LYS A 43 -31.85 -18.28 5.33
C LYS A 43 -31.42 -19.19 4.17
N LEU A 44 -30.18 -19.67 4.18
CA LEU A 44 -29.58 -20.48 3.12
C LEU A 44 -30.30 -21.81 2.84
N GLY A 45 -31.16 -22.29 3.74
CA GLY A 45 -31.91 -23.55 3.59
C GLY A 45 -33.23 -23.46 2.82
N SER A 46 -33.73 -22.26 2.49
CA SER A 46 -35.07 -22.10 1.88
C SER A 46 -35.07 -21.71 0.40
N LEU A 47 -33.89 -21.58 -0.23
CA LEU A 47 -33.80 -21.36 -1.66
C LEU A 47 -33.85 -22.72 -2.38
N HIS A 48 -35.06 -23.20 -2.65
CA HIS A 48 -35.25 -24.31 -3.60
C HIS A 48 -34.62 -23.89 -4.94
N HIS A 49 -33.54 -24.61 -5.28
CA HIS A 49 -32.80 -24.46 -6.52
C HIS A 49 -33.75 -24.71 -7.70
N ARG A 50 -34.33 -23.64 -8.26
CA ARG A 50 -34.99 -23.70 -9.57
C ARG A 50 -33.90 -23.98 -10.60
N THR A 51 -33.67 -25.26 -10.88
CA THR A 51 -32.94 -25.71 -12.07
C THR A 51 -33.71 -25.21 -13.29
N TYR A 52 -33.20 -24.16 -13.90
CA TYR A 52 -33.61 -23.72 -15.23
C TYR A 52 -33.13 -24.77 -16.23
N GLY A 53 -34.06 -25.44 -16.91
CA GLY A 53 -33.80 -26.14 -18.16
C GLY A 53 -34.10 -27.63 -18.14
N GLU A 54 -35.36 -27.99 -18.38
CA GLU A 54 -35.74 -29.16 -19.18
C GLU A 54 -37.27 -29.09 -19.35
N ASP A 55 -37.74 -28.44 -20.42
CA ASP A 55 -39.03 -28.79 -20.99
C ASP A 55 -38.84 -28.98 -22.49
N VAL A 56 -39.02 -30.24 -22.82
CA VAL A 56 -38.73 -30.97 -24.04
C VAL A 56 -39.95 -30.87 -24.96
N THR A 57 -39.73 -30.39 -26.19
CA THR A 57 -40.46 -30.69 -27.43
C THR A 57 -41.99 -30.80 -27.39
N SER A 58 -42.66 -29.78 -27.90
CA SER A 58 -44.01 -29.87 -28.46
C SER A 58 -43.93 -30.01 -29.98
N ALA A 59 -44.25 -31.21 -30.49
CA ALA A 59 -44.31 -31.54 -31.91
C ALA A 59 -45.49 -30.83 -32.62
N PRO A 60 -45.34 -30.41 -33.89
CA PRO A 60 -46.49 -30.01 -34.71
C PRO A 60 -47.06 -31.19 -35.51
N SER A 61 -48.39 -31.28 -35.43
CA SER A 61 -49.25 -32.25 -36.09
C SER A 61 -49.32 -32.01 -37.61
N ARG A 62 -49.12 -33.07 -38.41
CA ARG A 62 -49.23 -33.09 -39.88
C ARG A 62 -50.63 -33.54 -40.28
N SER A 63 -51.43 -32.66 -40.87
CA SER A 63 -52.66 -33.00 -41.60
C SER A 63 -52.42 -32.97 -43.10
N GLY A 64 -52.75 -34.06 -43.79
CA GLY A 64 -52.59 -34.22 -45.23
C GLY A 64 -53.66 -33.51 -46.06
N GLY A 65 -53.33 -33.27 -47.33
CA GLY A 65 -54.26 -32.85 -48.37
C GLY A 65 -53.64 -33.20 -49.73
N GLY A 66 -54.29 -34.12 -50.46
CA GLY A 66 -53.85 -34.61 -51.75
C GLY A 66 -54.09 -33.60 -52.88
N ALA A 67 -53.17 -33.58 -53.85
CA ALA A 67 -53.38 -32.94 -55.14
C ALA A 67 -52.71 -33.76 -56.24
N ALA A 68 -53.37 -33.77 -57.40
CA ALA A 68 -53.19 -34.59 -58.60
C ALA A 68 -51.76 -34.60 -59.20
N PRO A 69 -51.42 -35.62 -60.02
CA PRO A 69 -50.08 -35.77 -60.59
C PRO A 69 -49.80 -34.70 -61.67
N GLU A 70 -49.26 -33.57 -61.24
CA GLU A 70 -48.55 -32.64 -62.12
C GLU A 70 -47.22 -33.29 -62.55
N THR A 71 -46.94 -33.24 -63.84
CA THR A 71 -45.75 -33.80 -64.50
C THR A 71 -44.45 -33.47 -63.75
N ASN A 72 -43.60 -34.48 -63.52
CA ASN A 72 -42.33 -34.46 -62.77
C ASN A 72 -41.42 -33.22 -63.00
N ALA A 73 -41.46 -32.59 -64.17
CA ALA A 73 -40.67 -31.39 -64.45
C ALA A 73 -41.13 -30.14 -63.67
N ALA A 74 -42.43 -29.98 -63.42
CA ALA A 74 -42.97 -28.82 -62.70
C ALA A 74 -42.64 -28.88 -61.20
N VAL A 75 -42.61 -30.09 -60.62
CA VAL A 75 -42.24 -30.32 -59.23
C VAL A 75 -40.77 -30.01 -58.99
N VAL A 76 -39.87 -30.49 -59.88
CA VAL A 76 -38.43 -30.22 -59.78
C VAL A 76 -38.13 -28.72 -59.92
N LEU A 77 -38.79 -28.01 -60.84
CA LEU A 77 -38.62 -26.55 -60.97
C LEU A 77 -39.14 -25.78 -59.77
N ARG A 78 -40.20 -26.24 -59.11
CA ARG A 78 -40.72 -25.65 -57.87
C ARG A 78 -39.73 -25.84 -56.72
N GLU A 79 -39.19 -27.05 -56.57
CA GLU A 79 -38.20 -27.38 -55.54
C GLU A 79 -36.88 -26.62 -55.73
N LEU A 80 -36.42 -26.46 -56.98
CA LEU A 80 -35.23 -25.66 -57.27
C LEU A 80 -35.45 -24.16 -57.00
N ARG A 81 -36.65 -23.62 -57.27
CA ARG A 81 -36.98 -22.22 -56.93
C ARG A 81 -37.07 -22.00 -55.43
N GLU A 82 -37.63 -22.95 -54.69
CA GLU A 82 -37.70 -22.91 -53.23
C GLU A 82 -36.29 -22.95 -52.62
N LYS A 83 -35.43 -23.86 -53.08
CA LYS A 83 -34.01 -23.90 -52.67
C LYS A 83 -33.24 -22.63 -53.03
N LEU A 84 -33.50 -22.04 -54.20
CA LEU A 84 -32.89 -20.76 -54.58
C LEU A 84 -33.34 -19.65 -53.61
N ALA A 85 -34.63 -19.55 -53.31
CA ALA A 85 -35.16 -18.58 -52.35
C ALA A 85 -34.63 -18.78 -50.93
N GLU A 86 -34.46 -20.03 -50.48
CA GLU A 86 -33.81 -20.37 -49.21
C GLU A 86 -32.34 -19.90 -49.18
N THR A 87 -31.59 -20.13 -50.27
CA THR A 87 -30.19 -19.68 -50.36
C THR A 87 -30.07 -18.15 -50.43
N GLU A 88 -30.99 -17.47 -51.10
CA GLU A 88 -31.05 -16.00 -51.13
C GLU A 88 -31.38 -15.42 -49.76
N CYS A 89 -32.30 -16.03 -49.02
CA CYS A 89 -32.62 -15.67 -47.64
C CYS A 89 -31.41 -15.88 -46.71
N ALA A 90 -30.77 -17.06 -46.78
CA ALA A 90 -29.56 -17.36 -46.01
C ALA A 90 -28.41 -16.39 -46.33
N ARG A 91 -28.23 -16.02 -47.60
CA ARG A 91 -27.25 -15.00 -48.01
C ARG A 91 -27.58 -13.64 -47.43
N GLY A 92 -28.85 -13.22 -47.45
CA GLY A 92 -29.29 -11.96 -46.84
C GLY A 92 -29.03 -11.90 -45.33
N VAL A 93 -29.29 -13.01 -44.61
CA VAL A 93 -28.98 -13.13 -43.17
C VAL A 93 -27.48 -13.06 -42.92
N ALA A 94 -26.67 -13.73 -43.74
CA ALA A 94 -25.20 -13.69 -43.62
C ALA A 94 -24.64 -12.29 -43.91
N GLU A 95 -25.13 -11.59 -44.93
CA GLU A 95 -24.75 -10.22 -45.25
C GLU A 95 -25.15 -9.24 -44.12
N ALA A 96 -26.33 -9.42 -43.53
CA ALA A 96 -26.76 -8.64 -42.37
C ALA A 96 -25.89 -8.90 -41.12
N SER A 97 -25.54 -10.16 -40.86
CA SER A 97 -24.63 -10.55 -39.77
C SER A 97 -23.23 -9.95 -39.96
N LEU A 98 -22.67 -10.02 -41.17
CA LEU A 98 -21.39 -9.39 -41.49
C LEU A 98 -21.44 -7.87 -41.32
N ALA A 99 -22.53 -7.21 -41.70
CA ALA A 99 -22.72 -5.78 -41.48
C ALA A 99 -22.83 -5.42 -39.99
N MET A 100 -23.39 -6.29 -39.16
CA MET A 100 -23.43 -6.13 -37.70
C MET A 100 -22.03 -6.26 -37.09
N ILE A 101 -21.30 -7.33 -37.43
CA ILE A 101 -19.93 -7.58 -36.97
C ILE A 101 -19.00 -6.42 -37.39
N ARG A 102 -19.16 -5.88 -38.61
CA ARG A 102 -18.38 -4.71 -39.05
C ARG A 102 -18.65 -3.47 -38.20
N ARG A 103 -19.91 -3.22 -37.83
CA ARG A 103 -20.27 -2.09 -36.94
C ARG A 103 -19.69 -2.28 -35.54
N GLU A 104 -19.77 -3.48 -34.99
CA GLU A 104 -19.18 -3.80 -33.67
C GLU A 104 -17.65 -3.64 -33.70
N ASN A 105 -16.97 -4.09 -34.75
CA ASN A 105 -15.52 -3.91 -34.89
C ASN A 105 -15.13 -2.43 -34.96
N VAL A 106 -15.88 -1.58 -35.67
CA VAL A 106 -15.64 -0.13 -35.67
C VAL A 106 -15.80 0.45 -34.27
N GLN A 107 -16.85 0.08 -33.54
CA GLN A 107 -17.06 0.53 -32.16
C GLN A 107 -15.96 0.07 -31.20
N LEU A 108 -15.46 -1.17 -31.38
CA LEU A 108 -14.36 -1.70 -30.58
C LEU A 108 -13.05 -0.96 -30.87
N VAL A 109 -12.75 -0.67 -32.14
CA VAL A 109 -11.57 0.11 -32.53
C VAL A 109 -11.62 1.52 -31.95
N GLU A 110 -12.77 2.20 -32.02
CA GLU A 110 -12.96 3.52 -31.38
C GLU A 110 -12.78 3.45 -29.86
N ARG A 111 -13.30 2.40 -29.22
CA ARG A 111 -13.16 2.20 -27.77
C ARG A 111 -11.70 1.95 -27.38
N ILE A 112 -10.96 1.15 -28.16
CA ILE A 112 -9.52 0.93 -27.96
C ILE A 112 -8.76 2.25 -28.14
N GLY A 113 -9.10 3.06 -29.14
CA GLY A 113 -8.51 4.37 -29.36
C GLY A 113 -8.69 5.32 -28.16
N ARG A 114 -9.91 5.40 -27.60
CA ARG A 114 -10.20 6.18 -26.39
C ARG A 114 -9.40 5.70 -25.18
N LEU A 115 -9.41 4.40 -24.92
CA LEU A 115 -8.67 3.81 -23.79
C LEU A 115 -7.15 4.02 -23.94
N SER A 116 -6.61 3.94 -25.16
CA SER A 116 -5.21 4.21 -25.43
C SER A 116 -4.85 5.68 -25.17
N ALA A 117 -5.73 6.62 -25.55
CA ALA A 117 -5.54 8.05 -25.26
C ALA A 117 -5.59 8.34 -23.75
N GLU A 118 -6.55 7.74 -23.03
CA GLU A 118 -6.65 7.84 -21.57
C GLU A 118 -5.40 7.28 -20.86
N CYS A 119 -4.88 6.14 -21.34
CA CYS A 119 -3.63 5.58 -20.81
C CYS A 119 -2.44 6.51 -21.07
N GLY A 120 -2.33 7.08 -22.28
CA GLY A 120 -1.29 8.05 -22.62
C GLY A 120 -1.33 9.29 -21.73
N GLN A 121 -2.53 9.82 -21.48
CA GLN A 121 -2.73 10.96 -20.59
C GLN A 121 -2.31 10.63 -19.14
N ARG A 122 -2.73 9.48 -18.60
CA ARG A 122 -2.33 9.05 -17.26
C ARG A 122 -0.83 8.84 -17.10
N VAL A 123 -0.15 8.35 -18.14
CA VAL A 123 1.32 8.23 -18.16
C VAL A 123 1.98 9.62 -18.15
N GLY A 124 1.45 10.56 -18.94
CA GLY A 124 1.90 11.96 -18.92
C GLY A 124 1.73 12.63 -17.56
N ASP A 125 0.54 12.49 -16.95
CA ASP A 125 0.25 13.02 -15.61
C ASP A 125 1.17 12.39 -14.54
N GLY A 126 1.44 11.09 -14.68
CA GLY A 126 2.39 10.37 -13.83
C GLY A 126 3.82 10.92 -13.94
N ALA A 127 4.28 11.25 -15.15
CA ALA A 127 5.59 11.85 -15.37
C ALA A 127 5.70 13.25 -14.73
N VAL A 128 4.66 14.08 -14.86
CA VAL A 128 4.61 15.41 -14.21
C VAL A 128 4.60 15.28 -12.69
N ALA A 129 3.85 14.32 -12.14
CA ALA A 129 3.83 14.05 -10.71
C ALA A 129 5.22 13.59 -10.20
N ALA A 130 5.89 12.70 -10.93
CA ALA A 130 7.24 12.25 -10.61
C ALA A 130 8.26 13.41 -10.63
N GLN A 131 8.18 14.31 -11.62
CA GLN A 131 9.03 15.50 -11.67
C GLN A 131 8.80 16.43 -10.48
N LYS A 132 7.53 16.66 -10.08
CA LYS A 132 7.20 17.48 -8.90
C LYS A 132 7.70 16.85 -7.61
N LEU A 133 7.66 15.53 -7.47
CA LEU A 133 8.22 14.82 -6.33
C LEU A 133 9.73 14.99 -6.27
N ALA A 134 10.44 14.79 -7.39
CA ALA A 134 11.88 15.00 -7.46
C ALA A 134 12.29 16.45 -7.11
N GLN A 135 11.49 17.44 -7.52
CA GLN A 135 11.73 18.84 -7.15
C GLN A 135 11.56 19.06 -5.64
N ARG A 136 10.51 18.50 -5.03
CA ARG A 136 10.30 18.59 -3.58
C ARG A 136 11.40 17.89 -2.79
N GLU A 137 11.91 16.76 -3.26
CA GLU A 137 13.05 16.08 -2.65
C GLU A 137 14.31 16.95 -2.66
N GLN A 138 14.57 17.67 -3.77
CA GLN A 138 15.67 18.63 -3.84
C GLN A 138 15.48 19.82 -2.89
N GLU A 139 14.26 20.35 -2.79
CA GLU A 139 13.92 21.43 -1.84
C GLU A 139 14.10 20.98 -0.38
N LEU A 140 13.68 19.77 -0.03
CA LEU A 140 13.87 19.18 1.29
C LEU A 140 15.35 18.95 1.59
N ALA A 141 16.12 18.42 0.65
CA ALA A 141 17.56 18.23 0.81
C ALA A 141 18.29 19.57 1.05
N ALA A 142 17.88 20.64 0.35
CA ALA A 142 18.41 21.98 0.58
C ALA A 142 18.03 22.52 1.97
N SER A 143 16.80 22.30 2.42
CA SER A 143 16.32 22.69 3.75
C SER A 143 17.08 21.96 4.87
N VAL A 144 17.29 20.64 4.74
CA VAL A 144 18.07 19.83 5.69
C VAL A 144 19.51 20.33 5.78
N LYS A 145 20.12 20.69 4.64
CA LYS A 145 21.47 21.28 4.63
C LYS A 145 21.53 22.62 5.37
N SER A 146 20.53 23.49 5.17
CA SER A 146 20.40 24.76 5.89
C SER A 146 20.21 24.55 7.40
N ALA A 147 19.35 23.61 7.80
CA ALA A 147 19.15 23.25 9.20
C ALA A 147 20.43 22.70 9.85
N GLY A 148 21.21 21.91 9.12
CA GLY A 148 22.53 21.45 9.56
C GLY A 148 23.52 22.60 9.81
N GLN A 149 23.52 23.62 8.96
CA GLN A 149 24.35 24.82 9.16
C GLN A 149 23.92 25.60 10.40
N LEU A 150 22.62 25.82 10.59
CA LEU A 150 22.09 26.49 11.79
C LEU A 150 22.40 25.71 13.08
N SER A 151 22.37 24.38 13.06
CA SER A 151 22.75 23.56 14.21
C SER A 151 24.22 23.75 14.60
N VAL A 152 25.12 23.84 13.60
CA VAL A 152 26.54 24.14 13.84
C VAL A 152 26.70 25.54 14.44
N GLU A 153 26.02 26.55 13.92
CA GLU A 153 26.06 27.92 14.46
C GLU A 153 25.53 28.00 15.91
N ILE A 154 24.44 27.28 16.22
CA ILE A 154 23.90 27.20 17.59
C ILE A 154 24.95 26.59 18.53
N SER A 155 25.56 25.46 18.14
CA SER A 155 26.59 24.82 18.96
C SER A 155 27.80 25.74 19.20
N ALA A 156 28.21 26.50 18.19
CA ALA A 156 29.29 27.49 18.33
C ALA A 156 28.90 28.59 19.34
N ARG A 157 27.68 29.12 19.27
CA ARG A 157 27.18 30.11 20.24
C ARG A 157 27.07 29.54 21.66
N GLU A 158 26.69 28.29 21.82
CA GLU A 158 26.64 27.63 23.13
C GLU A 158 28.04 27.51 23.74
N THR A 159 29.06 27.19 22.94
CA THR A 159 30.45 27.18 23.41
C THR A 159 30.91 28.57 23.86
N GLU A 160 30.62 29.62 23.08
CA GLU A 160 30.95 31.01 23.44
C GLU A 160 30.22 31.47 24.73
N LEU A 161 28.95 31.10 24.90
CA LEU A 161 28.20 31.34 26.13
C LEU A 161 28.78 30.58 27.33
N SER A 162 29.29 29.36 27.13
CA SER A 162 29.94 28.60 28.20
C SER A 162 31.26 29.24 28.63
N GLU A 163 32.06 29.74 27.69
CA GLU A 163 33.32 30.43 27.97
C GLU A 163 33.10 31.75 28.71
N THR A 164 32.11 32.54 28.28
CA THR A 164 31.75 33.80 28.95
C THR A 164 31.25 33.57 30.37
N ARG A 165 30.45 32.53 30.62
CA ARG A 165 30.05 32.11 31.98
C ARG A 165 31.24 31.70 32.83
N ALA A 166 32.20 30.96 32.27
CA ALA A 166 33.42 30.59 32.99
C ALA A 166 34.28 31.81 33.37
N ARG A 167 34.39 32.81 32.47
CA ARG A 167 35.08 34.08 32.77
C ARG A 167 34.40 34.87 33.88
N LEU A 168 33.07 34.89 33.90
CA LEU A 168 32.29 35.54 34.96
C LEU A 168 32.49 34.84 36.31
N ALA A 169 32.38 33.51 36.35
CA ALA A 169 32.62 32.75 37.58
C ALA A 169 34.05 32.94 38.11
N ALA A 170 35.05 33.02 37.22
CA ALA A 170 36.43 33.29 37.60
C ALA A 170 36.62 34.69 38.19
N SER A 171 35.91 35.70 37.66
CA SER A 171 35.98 37.07 38.20
C SER A 171 35.25 37.22 39.54
N GLU A 172 34.14 36.50 39.74
CA GLU A 172 33.44 36.42 41.03
C GLU A 172 34.31 35.76 42.10
N ALA A 173 34.95 34.62 41.79
CA ALA A 173 35.88 33.95 42.71
C ALA A 173 37.13 34.80 43.03
N ALA A 174 37.60 35.62 42.08
CA ALA A 174 38.65 36.60 42.35
C ALA A 174 38.17 37.71 43.30
N ALA A 175 36.94 38.18 43.13
CA ALA A 175 36.34 39.18 44.01
C ALA A 175 36.11 38.66 45.43
N GLU A 176 35.73 37.39 45.62
CA GLU A 176 35.59 36.77 46.94
C GLU A 176 36.94 36.64 47.67
N ARG A 177 37.98 36.16 47.00
CA ARG A 177 39.34 36.10 47.57
C ARG A 177 39.83 37.47 48.01
N ALA A 178 39.58 38.51 47.22
CA ALA A 178 39.91 39.88 47.60
C ALA A 178 39.13 40.35 48.85
N ARG A 179 37.87 39.91 49.04
CA ARG A 179 37.09 40.22 50.26
C ARG A 179 37.65 39.51 51.49
N GLU A 180 38.06 38.24 51.35
CA GLU A 180 38.70 37.48 52.43
C GLU A 180 40.03 38.09 52.86
N GLU A 181 40.86 38.50 51.90
CA GLU A 181 42.13 39.17 52.16
C GLU A 181 41.93 40.50 52.91
N VAL A 182 40.95 41.31 52.49
CA VAL A 182 40.54 42.51 53.24
C VAL A 182 40.07 42.14 54.66
N GLY A 183 39.32 41.05 54.82
CA GLY A 183 38.91 40.53 56.13
C GLY A 183 40.10 40.17 57.02
N ALA A 184 41.07 39.43 56.51
CA ALA A 184 42.28 39.05 57.25
C ALA A 184 43.12 40.26 57.66
N LEU A 185 43.33 41.22 56.76
CA LEU A 185 44.05 42.46 57.05
C LEU A 185 43.34 43.29 58.12
N THR A 186 42.01 43.33 58.11
CA THR A 186 41.24 44.04 59.16
C THR A 186 41.33 43.36 60.53
N ALA A 187 41.34 42.04 60.60
CA ALA A 187 41.54 41.29 61.84
C ALA A 187 42.96 41.48 62.40
N GLN A 188 43.98 41.41 61.54
CA GLN A 188 45.37 41.62 61.92
C GLN A 188 45.57 43.03 62.50
N ASN A 189 44.97 44.05 61.88
CA ASN A 189 44.97 45.42 62.42
C ASN A 189 44.33 45.52 63.81
N ALA A 190 43.25 44.77 64.07
CA ALA A 190 42.62 44.74 65.39
C ALA A 190 43.53 44.10 66.45
N GLU A 191 44.22 43.01 66.11
CA GLU A 191 45.20 42.36 67.00
C GLU A 191 46.36 43.30 67.33
N TRP A 192 46.91 43.99 66.33
CA TRP A 192 47.96 44.99 66.54
C TRP A 192 47.51 46.09 67.50
N ARG A 193 46.27 46.58 67.37
CA ARG A 193 45.69 47.56 68.31
C ARG A 193 45.60 47.01 69.73
N GLN A 194 45.19 45.76 69.91
CA GLN A 194 45.08 45.14 71.23
C GLN A 194 46.45 44.93 71.89
N LYS A 195 47.45 44.49 71.12
CA LYS A 195 48.85 44.37 71.57
C LYS A 195 49.42 45.72 71.99
N LEU A 196 49.15 46.76 71.21
CA LEU A 196 49.55 48.13 71.54
C LEU A 196 48.92 48.57 72.87
N ALA A 197 47.63 48.30 73.06
CA ALA A 197 46.90 48.65 74.29
C ALA A 197 47.42 47.89 75.53
N ALA A 198 47.88 46.63 75.38
CA ALA A 198 48.40 45.82 76.47
C ALA A 198 49.86 46.15 76.85
N ALA A 199 50.68 46.62 75.89
CA ALA A 199 52.06 47.06 76.14
C ALA A 199 52.13 48.37 76.95
N VAL A 200 50.99 49.03 77.17
CA VAL A 200 50.87 50.28 77.92
C VAL A 200 50.90 50.02 79.43
N GLY A 201 52.10 49.77 79.97
CA GLY A 201 52.38 49.57 81.39
C GLY A 201 53.61 50.36 81.86
N ALA A 202 53.38 51.62 82.27
CA ALA A 202 54.19 52.52 83.11
C ALA A 202 55.73 52.35 83.16
N GLN A 203 56.43 52.71 82.07
CA GLN A 203 57.59 53.62 82.15
C GLN A 203 58.01 54.27 80.82
N ASP A 204 57.35 53.92 79.72
CA ASP A 204 57.58 54.55 78.41
C ASP A 204 56.35 55.35 77.97
N VAL A 205 55.80 56.18 78.87
CA VAL A 205 54.58 56.97 78.60
C VAL A 205 54.80 57.89 77.38
N ASP A 206 56.01 58.38 77.15
CA ASP A 206 56.30 59.22 75.97
C ASP A 206 56.40 58.40 74.67
N ALA A 207 57.04 57.21 74.69
CA ALA A 207 57.10 56.33 73.52
C ALA A 207 55.74 55.72 73.18
N MET A 208 54.92 55.45 74.19
CA MET A 208 53.56 54.98 74.03
C MET A 208 52.59 56.07 73.64
N CYS A 209 52.74 57.31 74.11
CA CYS A 209 52.00 58.45 73.59
C CYS A 209 52.34 58.69 72.11
N ALA A 210 53.60 58.50 71.71
CA ALA A 210 53.99 58.52 70.30
C ALA A 210 53.39 57.34 69.51
N ALA A 211 53.36 56.13 70.08
CA ALA A 211 52.76 54.96 69.44
C ALA A 211 51.22 55.04 69.37
N LEU A 212 50.56 55.58 70.41
CA LEU A 212 49.13 55.88 70.44
C LEU A 212 48.79 56.99 69.46
N ALA A 213 49.57 58.07 69.40
CA ALA A 213 49.40 59.11 68.38
C ALA A 213 49.54 58.53 66.96
N GLY A 214 50.53 57.66 66.73
CA GLY A 214 50.68 56.96 65.45
C GLY A 214 49.56 55.93 65.18
N ALA A 215 48.98 55.32 66.20
CA ALA A 215 47.85 54.39 66.07
C ALA A 215 46.51 55.11 65.88
N GLU A 216 46.34 56.29 66.48
CA GLU A 216 45.22 57.21 66.26
C GLU A 216 45.32 57.81 64.85
N GLU A 217 46.51 58.17 64.38
CA GLU A 217 46.74 58.60 63.00
C GLU A 217 46.44 57.46 62.01
N LYS A 218 46.83 56.21 62.32
CA LYS A 218 46.44 55.04 61.50
C LYS A 218 44.94 54.74 61.57
N LEU A 219 44.32 54.86 62.74
CA LEU A 219 42.87 54.64 62.89
C LEU A 219 42.07 55.72 62.17
N THR A 220 42.50 56.99 62.21
CA THR A 220 41.86 58.08 61.46
C THR A 220 42.13 57.96 59.96
N ALA A 221 43.32 57.50 59.54
CA ALA A 221 43.61 57.13 58.15
C ALA A 221 42.74 55.96 57.67
N GLU A 222 42.51 54.94 58.50
CA GLU A 222 41.62 53.83 58.14
C GLU A 222 40.14 54.20 58.18
N GLN A 223 39.71 55.01 59.13
CA GLN A 223 38.34 55.51 59.21
C GLN A 223 38.04 56.43 58.01
N SER A 224 38.98 57.29 57.62
CA SER A 224 38.86 58.07 56.39
C SER A 224 38.92 57.19 55.14
N ALA A 225 39.74 56.12 55.11
CA ALA A 225 39.74 55.15 54.02
C ALA A 225 38.44 54.35 53.92
N ARG A 226 37.81 53.98 55.06
CA ARG A 226 36.50 53.32 55.09
C ARG A 226 35.39 54.27 54.66
N ALA A 227 35.39 55.51 55.15
CA ALA A 227 34.47 56.54 54.71
C ALA A 227 34.62 56.82 53.20
N ALA A 228 35.86 56.82 52.68
CA ALA A 228 36.16 56.92 51.25
C ALA A 228 35.65 55.70 50.46
N ALA A 229 35.82 54.48 50.99
CA ALA A 229 35.32 53.25 50.34
C ALA A 229 33.79 53.17 50.36
N GLU A 230 33.14 53.63 51.43
CA GLU A 230 31.70 53.69 51.56
C GLU A 230 31.08 54.75 50.64
N THR A 231 31.69 55.93 50.58
CA THR A 231 31.32 56.94 49.57
C THR A 231 31.52 56.41 48.15
N GLN A 232 32.58 55.66 47.88
CA GLN A 232 32.80 55.05 46.56
C GLN A 232 31.80 53.92 46.25
N ARG A 233 31.36 53.13 47.24
CA ARG A 233 30.27 52.15 47.07
C ARG A 233 28.94 52.85 46.78
N ASN A 234 28.62 53.90 47.52
CA ASN A 234 27.40 54.68 47.32
C ASN A 234 27.41 55.35 45.93
N LEU A 235 28.58 55.84 45.48
CA LEU A 235 28.75 56.37 44.12
C LEU A 235 28.50 55.29 43.06
N ARG A 236 29.08 54.08 43.21
CA ARG A 236 28.86 52.96 42.27
C ARG A 236 27.41 52.47 42.29
N ALA A 237 26.77 52.41 43.46
CA ALA A 237 25.37 52.05 43.58
C ALA A 237 24.47 53.09 42.89
N GLY A 238 24.76 54.37 43.06
CA GLY A 238 24.11 55.47 42.34
C GLY A 238 24.31 55.35 40.82
N GLN A 239 25.53 55.05 40.36
CA GLN A 239 25.80 54.81 38.93
C GLN A 239 25.04 53.59 38.38
N CYS A 240 24.91 52.50 39.15
CA CYS A 240 24.12 51.34 38.74
C CYS A 240 22.63 51.68 38.61
N LEU A 241 22.08 52.46 39.55
CA LEU A 241 20.68 52.91 39.47
C LEU A 241 20.46 53.82 38.26
N LEU A 242 21.37 54.75 37.99
CA LEU A 242 21.31 55.60 36.79
C LEU A 242 21.38 54.79 35.50
N LEU A 243 22.28 53.79 35.41
CA LEU A 243 22.35 52.90 34.26
C LEU A 243 21.08 52.05 34.11
N GLN A 244 20.47 51.62 35.21
CA GLN A 244 19.20 50.90 35.17
C GLN A 244 18.05 51.78 34.68
N GLU A 245 17.96 53.01 35.16
CA GLU A 245 17.01 54.01 34.68
C GLU A 245 17.23 54.33 33.20
N GLU A 246 18.49 54.46 32.77
CA GLU A 246 18.85 54.71 31.37
C GLU A 246 18.49 53.51 30.47
N ILE A 247 18.74 52.27 30.92
CA ILE A 247 18.30 51.05 30.21
C ILE A 247 16.77 51.00 30.14
N ALA A 248 16.07 51.30 31.23
CA ALA A 248 14.61 51.33 31.25
C ALA A 248 14.07 52.40 30.29
N ARG A 249 14.71 53.57 30.26
CA ARG A 249 14.40 54.66 29.34
C ARG A 249 14.65 54.26 27.90
N LEU A 250 15.81 53.69 27.57
CA LEU A 250 16.13 53.21 26.22
C LEU A 250 15.18 52.11 25.76
N ARG A 251 14.72 51.23 26.67
CA ARG A 251 13.70 50.22 26.38
C ARG A 251 12.35 50.86 26.06
N ASN A 252 11.95 51.88 26.83
CA ASN A 252 10.74 52.64 26.55
C ASN A 252 10.87 53.43 25.24
N ASP A 253 12.01 54.09 24.99
CA ASP A 253 12.27 54.84 23.76
C ASP A 253 12.31 53.90 22.53
N LEU A 254 12.83 52.68 22.67
CA LEU A 254 12.72 51.65 21.63
C LEU A 254 11.26 51.23 21.45
N ALA A 255 10.52 50.96 22.53
CA ALA A 255 9.10 50.58 22.44
C ALA A 255 8.20 51.68 21.86
N GLU A 256 8.50 52.94 22.15
CA GLU A 256 7.78 54.13 21.67
C GLU A 256 8.31 54.62 20.31
N GLY A 257 9.53 54.26 19.96
CA GLY A 257 10.15 54.56 18.67
C GLY A 257 9.49 53.77 17.54
N HIS A 258 9.37 54.41 16.37
CA HIS A 258 8.85 53.75 15.18
C HIS A 258 9.63 52.46 14.86
N ALA A 259 10.96 52.54 14.91
CA ALA A 259 11.84 51.41 14.61
C ALA A 259 11.66 50.24 15.59
N GLY A 260 11.48 50.49 16.89
CA GLY A 260 11.29 49.39 17.83
C GLY A 260 9.87 48.81 17.78
N ARG A 261 8.84 49.60 17.46
CA ARG A 261 7.52 49.05 17.10
C ARG A 261 7.59 48.15 15.85
N GLU A 262 8.37 48.54 14.85
CA GLU A 262 8.60 47.70 13.66
C GLU A 262 9.34 46.41 14.01
N LEU A 263 10.38 46.46 14.84
CA LEU A 263 11.11 45.28 15.30
C LEU A 263 10.23 44.33 16.12
N LEU A 264 9.38 44.86 17.01
CA LEU A 264 8.40 44.05 17.75
C LEU A 264 7.37 43.41 16.82
N ALA A 265 6.83 44.18 15.87
CA ALA A 265 5.91 43.65 14.87
C ALA A 265 6.57 42.59 13.97
N LEU A 266 7.86 42.74 13.65
CA LEU A 266 8.64 41.73 12.94
C LEU A 266 8.83 40.47 13.80
N ARG A 267 9.14 40.60 15.10
CA ARG A 267 9.23 39.47 16.02
C ARG A 267 7.93 38.67 16.06
N ASP A 268 6.78 39.34 16.21
CA ASP A 268 5.48 38.68 16.24
C ASP A 268 5.19 37.97 14.90
N ARG A 269 5.58 38.58 13.76
CA ARG A 269 5.51 37.92 12.45
C ARG A 269 6.42 36.70 12.36
N PHE A 270 7.63 36.76 12.91
CA PHE A 270 8.55 35.64 12.97
C PHE A 270 7.99 34.50 13.82
N GLU A 271 7.42 34.78 14.99
CA GLU A 271 6.78 33.76 15.84
C GLU A 271 5.61 33.06 15.11
N VAL A 272 4.79 33.83 14.37
CA VAL A 272 3.71 33.25 13.54
C VAL A 272 4.27 32.40 12.40
N LEU A 273 5.34 32.86 11.73
CA LEU A 273 5.98 32.11 10.65
C LEU A 273 6.65 30.84 11.17
N GLU A 274 7.28 30.89 12.33
CA GLU A 274 7.91 29.76 13.00
C GLU A 274 6.85 28.72 13.41
N SER A 275 5.74 29.17 14.01
CA SER A 275 4.60 28.28 14.31
C SER A 275 4.01 27.63 13.04
N LYS A 276 3.91 28.37 11.94
CA LYS A 276 3.49 27.81 10.64
C LYS A 276 4.51 26.82 10.09
N HIS A 277 5.80 27.11 10.21
CA HIS A 277 6.87 26.22 9.78
C HIS A 277 6.83 24.91 10.58
N GLN A 278 6.77 24.98 11.91
CA GLN A 278 6.63 23.80 12.78
C GLN A 278 5.42 22.93 12.41
N LYS A 279 4.25 23.56 12.14
CA LYS A 279 3.05 22.84 11.66
C LYS A 279 3.27 22.18 10.31
N ALA A 280 3.95 22.84 9.38
CA ALA A 280 4.27 22.29 8.07
C ALA A 280 5.24 21.11 8.18
N THR A 281 6.27 21.22 9.03
CA THR A 281 7.23 20.14 9.28
C THR A 281 6.56 18.92 9.90
N ALA A 282 5.72 19.11 10.92
CA ALA A 282 4.93 18.02 11.51
C ALA A 282 3.97 17.38 10.48
N ALA A 283 3.39 18.16 9.57
CA ALA A 283 2.55 17.64 8.49
C ALA A 283 3.36 16.81 7.47
N LEU A 284 4.59 17.22 7.16
CA LEU A 284 5.50 16.47 6.29
C LEU A 284 5.93 15.14 6.93
N GLU A 285 6.31 15.14 8.21
CA GLU A 285 6.64 13.91 8.94
C GLU A 285 5.46 12.92 8.96
N ASN A 286 4.24 13.42 9.18
CA ASN A 286 3.02 12.62 9.09
C ASN A 286 2.81 12.04 7.68
N LEU A 287 3.01 12.83 6.61
CA LEU A 287 2.91 12.35 5.23
C LEU A 287 3.98 11.33 4.87
N GLU A 288 5.22 11.51 5.35
CA GLU A 288 6.32 10.57 5.17
C GLU A 288 6.03 9.24 5.86
N SER A 289 5.52 9.27 7.11
CA SER A 289 5.10 8.07 7.81
C SER A 289 3.97 7.34 7.08
N ALA A 290 2.97 8.08 6.56
CA ALA A 290 1.89 7.52 5.76
C ALA A 290 2.42 6.88 4.46
N HIS A 291 3.32 7.54 3.75
CA HIS A 291 3.96 6.99 2.55
C HIS A 291 4.75 5.70 2.85
N ALA A 292 5.47 5.65 3.97
CA ALA A 292 6.18 4.45 4.41
C ALA A 292 5.21 3.28 4.68
N THR A 293 4.07 3.54 5.34
CA THR A 293 3.04 2.52 5.59
C THR A 293 2.41 1.99 4.30
N LEU A 294 2.09 2.87 3.35
CA LEU A 294 1.54 2.49 2.04
C LEU A 294 2.55 1.67 1.22
N THR A 295 3.83 2.06 1.24
CA THR A 295 4.91 1.32 0.56
C THR A 295 5.07 -0.09 1.16
N ALA A 296 4.97 -0.22 2.49
CA ALA A 296 4.99 -1.52 3.16
C ALA A 296 3.79 -2.39 2.75
N ALA A 297 2.58 -1.81 2.72
CA ALA A 297 1.37 -2.50 2.28
C ALA A 297 1.45 -2.95 0.81
N GLU A 298 1.99 -2.12 -0.09
CA GLU A 298 2.19 -2.49 -1.48
C GLU A 298 3.15 -3.68 -1.63
N ARG A 299 4.27 -3.68 -0.89
CA ARG A 299 5.21 -4.81 -0.88
C ARG A 299 4.52 -6.09 -0.40
N GLN A 300 3.71 -6.00 0.65
CA GLN A 300 2.94 -7.14 1.15
C GLN A 300 1.97 -7.68 0.09
N LEU A 301 1.16 -6.81 -0.53
CA LEU A 301 0.22 -7.22 -1.59
C LEU A 301 0.93 -7.83 -2.80
N ARG A 302 2.12 -7.33 -3.17
CA ARG A 302 2.95 -7.93 -4.22
C ARG A 302 3.44 -9.33 -3.84
N THR A 303 3.83 -9.55 -2.58
CA THR A 303 4.22 -10.89 -2.11
C THR A 303 3.05 -11.86 -2.09
N GLU A 304 1.87 -11.41 -1.65
CA GLU A 304 0.65 -12.21 -1.64
C GLU A 304 0.20 -12.56 -3.07
N ALA A 305 0.24 -11.60 -3.99
CA ALA A 305 -0.08 -11.83 -5.40
C ALA A 305 0.89 -12.83 -6.06
N ARG A 306 2.20 -12.76 -5.74
CA ARG A 306 3.18 -13.75 -6.20
C ARG A 306 2.89 -15.14 -5.64
N ALA A 307 2.58 -15.24 -4.34
CA ALA A 307 2.21 -16.49 -3.71
C ALA A 307 0.93 -17.10 -4.32
N ALA A 308 -0.09 -16.28 -4.56
CA ALA A 308 -1.34 -16.70 -5.20
C ALA A 308 -1.10 -17.23 -6.62
N ARG A 309 -0.27 -16.55 -7.42
CA ARG A 309 0.10 -17.02 -8.77
C ARG A 309 0.88 -18.35 -8.72
N ALA A 310 1.80 -18.50 -7.77
CA ALA A 310 2.54 -19.75 -7.59
C ALA A 310 1.61 -20.91 -7.19
N CYS A 311 0.65 -20.66 -6.30
CA CYS A 311 -0.38 -21.64 -5.92
C CYS A 311 -1.27 -22.02 -7.11
N ALA A 312 -1.68 -21.06 -7.93
CA ALA A 312 -2.48 -21.30 -9.13
C ALA A 312 -1.73 -22.16 -10.15
N ALA A 313 -0.47 -21.81 -10.47
CA ALA A 313 0.37 -22.61 -11.36
C ALA A 313 0.60 -24.03 -10.83
N ALA A 314 0.82 -24.18 -9.52
CA ALA A 314 0.95 -25.50 -8.90
C ALA A 314 -0.36 -26.31 -8.90
N ALA A 315 -1.52 -25.65 -8.92
CA ALA A 315 -2.81 -26.32 -9.07
C ALA A 315 -3.04 -26.76 -10.52
N GLU A 316 -2.69 -25.91 -11.49
CA GLU A 316 -2.76 -26.21 -12.93
C GLU A 316 -1.86 -27.39 -13.29
N ASN A 317 -0.59 -27.38 -12.88
CA ASN A 317 0.33 -28.51 -13.09
C ASN A 317 -0.18 -29.82 -12.48
N ARG A 318 -0.88 -29.75 -11.33
CA ARG A 318 -1.50 -30.94 -10.70
C ARG A 318 -2.71 -31.42 -11.50
N ALA A 319 -3.52 -30.50 -12.04
CA ALA A 319 -4.63 -30.84 -12.90
C ALA A 319 -4.14 -31.51 -14.20
N GLU A 320 -3.13 -30.94 -14.86
CA GLU A 320 -2.50 -31.50 -16.06
C GLU A 320 -1.92 -32.90 -15.81
N ALA A 321 -1.15 -33.08 -14.73
CA ALA A 321 -0.62 -34.38 -14.35
C ALA A 321 -1.73 -35.41 -14.08
N SER A 322 -2.86 -34.98 -13.49
CA SER A 322 -4.00 -35.86 -13.26
C SER A 322 -4.70 -36.26 -14.56
N THR A 323 -4.86 -35.34 -15.52
CA THR A 323 -5.48 -35.62 -16.83
C THR A 323 -4.60 -36.52 -17.68
N ASP A 324 -3.29 -36.31 -17.67
CA ASP A 324 -2.34 -37.18 -18.39
C ASP A 324 -2.34 -38.60 -17.83
N SER A 325 -2.39 -38.74 -16.50
CA SER A 325 -2.48 -40.04 -15.85
C SER A 325 -3.81 -40.76 -16.13
N ALA A 326 -4.91 -40.01 -16.30
CA ALA A 326 -6.20 -40.56 -16.70
C ALA A 326 -6.18 -41.02 -18.15
N LEU A 327 -5.67 -40.17 -19.06
CA LEU A 327 -5.54 -40.49 -20.48
C LEU A 327 -4.62 -41.68 -20.73
N ALA A 328 -3.51 -41.80 -19.98
CA ALA A 328 -2.62 -42.95 -20.04
C ALA A 328 -3.32 -44.26 -19.61
N ARG A 329 -4.17 -44.20 -18.58
CA ARG A 329 -4.99 -45.35 -18.15
C ARG A 329 -6.02 -45.72 -19.21
N ASP A 330 -6.71 -44.76 -19.80
CA ASP A 330 -7.71 -45.00 -20.83
C ASP A 330 -7.09 -45.60 -22.11
N ILE A 331 -5.93 -45.10 -22.53
CA ILE A 331 -5.16 -45.68 -23.64
C ILE A 331 -4.77 -47.13 -23.35
N ALA A 332 -4.35 -47.44 -22.12
CA ALA A 332 -4.01 -48.81 -21.73
C ALA A 332 -5.25 -49.72 -21.76
N VAL A 333 -6.41 -49.25 -21.30
CA VAL A 333 -7.68 -49.98 -21.38
C VAL A 333 -8.09 -50.24 -22.83
N LEU A 334 -8.02 -49.22 -23.69
CA LEU A 334 -8.33 -49.34 -25.12
C LEU A 334 -7.41 -50.35 -25.81
N ARG A 335 -6.11 -50.32 -25.53
CA ARG A 335 -5.16 -51.34 -26.04
C ARG A 335 -5.57 -52.74 -25.60
N GLY A 336 -5.91 -52.93 -24.33
CA GLY A 336 -6.38 -54.23 -23.83
C GLY A 336 -7.72 -54.70 -24.43
N ILE A 337 -8.59 -53.79 -24.86
CA ILE A 337 -9.82 -54.14 -25.60
C ILE A 337 -9.47 -54.57 -27.03
N ILE A 338 -8.60 -53.82 -27.71
CA ILE A 338 -8.15 -54.12 -29.07
C ILE A 338 -7.43 -55.48 -29.12
N GLU A 339 -6.55 -55.77 -28.15
CA GLU A 339 -5.87 -57.06 -28.06
C GLU A 339 -6.84 -58.23 -27.87
N ARG A 340 -7.86 -58.06 -27.01
CA ARG A 340 -8.93 -59.07 -26.83
C ARG A 340 -9.75 -59.28 -28.11
N GLN A 341 -10.19 -58.21 -28.76
CA GLN A 341 -10.94 -58.31 -30.01
C GLN A 341 -10.10 -58.94 -31.13
N LYS A 342 -8.80 -58.63 -31.19
CA LYS A 342 -7.87 -59.25 -32.14
C LYS A 342 -7.77 -60.76 -31.89
N ALA A 343 -7.63 -61.18 -30.63
CA ALA A 343 -7.61 -62.60 -30.27
C ALA A 343 -8.91 -63.32 -30.64
N GLU A 344 -10.07 -62.71 -30.36
CA GLU A 344 -11.39 -63.25 -30.76
C GLU A 344 -11.54 -63.36 -32.29
N LEU A 345 -11.05 -62.36 -33.04
CA LEU A 345 -11.05 -62.40 -34.50
C LEU A 345 -10.14 -63.52 -35.02
N GLU A 346 -8.93 -63.66 -34.48
CA GLU A 346 -7.99 -64.73 -34.83
C GLU A 346 -8.61 -66.11 -34.56
N GLU A 347 -9.28 -66.30 -33.43
CA GLU A 347 -10.03 -67.52 -33.11
C GLU A 347 -11.12 -67.80 -34.14
N ARG A 348 -11.98 -66.81 -34.44
CA ARG A 348 -13.02 -66.94 -35.48
C ARG A 348 -12.44 -67.21 -36.87
N PHE A 349 -11.29 -66.66 -37.21
CA PHE A 349 -10.60 -66.97 -38.48
C PHE A 349 -10.12 -68.44 -38.52
N VAL A 350 -9.64 -68.98 -37.40
CA VAL A 350 -9.29 -70.39 -37.30
C VAL A 350 -10.53 -71.27 -37.46
N GLU A 351 -11.65 -70.92 -36.83
CA GLU A 351 -12.93 -71.62 -36.99
C GLU A 351 -13.43 -71.57 -38.44
N LEU A 352 -13.42 -70.39 -39.07
CA LEU A 352 -13.80 -70.24 -40.48
C LEU A 352 -12.93 -71.08 -41.40
N ARG A 353 -11.60 -71.12 -41.17
CA ARG A 353 -10.70 -72.00 -41.92
C ARG A 353 -11.02 -73.48 -41.69
N ARG A 354 -11.38 -73.89 -40.47
CA ARG A 354 -11.82 -75.27 -40.19
C ARG A 354 -13.10 -75.61 -40.96
N VAL A 355 -14.09 -74.72 -40.97
CA VAL A 355 -15.34 -74.91 -41.72
C VAL A 355 -15.10 -74.94 -43.23
N GLN A 356 -14.22 -74.06 -43.76
CA GLN A 356 -13.86 -74.07 -45.17
C GLN A 356 -13.16 -75.38 -45.57
N ARG A 357 -12.21 -75.87 -44.76
CA ARG A 357 -11.58 -77.18 -44.97
C ARG A 357 -12.59 -78.32 -44.91
N ALA A 358 -13.51 -78.31 -43.94
CA ALA A 358 -14.57 -79.30 -43.84
C ALA A 358 -15.48 -79.29 -45.08
N ARG A 359 -15.89 -78.12 -45.57
CA ARG A 359 -16.66 -77.98 -46.82
C ARG A 359 -15.88 -78.46 -48.04
N LEU A 360 -14.58 -78.18 -48.12
CA LEU A 360 -13.73 -78.64 -49.21
C LEU A 360 -13.59 -80.16 -49.20
N VAL A 361 -13.34 -80.77 -48.04
CA VAL A 361 -13.33 -82.23 -47.86
C VAL A 361 -14.68 -82.83 -48.24
N LEU A 362 -15.79 -82.25 -47.79
CA LEU A 362 -17.13 -82.70 -48.14
C LEU A 362 -17.38 -82.64 -49.66
N ARG A 363 -16.97 -81.55 -50.32
CA ARG A 363 -17.04 -81.43 -51.80
C ARG A 363 -16.21 -82.50 -52.51
N ILE A 364 -15.01 -82.80 -52.00
CA ILE A 364 -14.17 -83.89 -52.54
C ILE A 364 -14.88 -85.24 -52.37
N VAL A 365 -15.43 -85.54 -51.18
CA VAL A 365 -16.15 -86.79 -50.92
C VAL A 365 -17.35 -86.95 -51.86
N TYR A 366 -18.18 -85.92 -52.03
CA TYR A 366 -19.29 -85.96 -52.98
C TYR A 366 -18.84 -86.13 -54.44
N ALA A 367 -17.74 -85.48 -54.85
CA ALA A 367 -17.18 -85.64 -56.18
C ALA A 367 -16.68 -87.07 -56.44
N VAL A 368 -15.98 -87.67 -55.46
CA VAL A 368 -15.52 -89.07 -55.53
C VAL A 368 -16.71 -90.03 -55.55
N PHE A 369 -17.73 -89.81 -54.72
CA PHE A 369 -18.94 -90.63 -54.71
C PHE A 369 -19.71 -90.54 -56.03
N ALA A 370 -19.85 -89.35 -56.61
CA ALA A 370 -20.46 -89.14 -57.91
C ALA A 370 -19.68 -89.85 -59.03
N LEU A 371 -18.34 -89.77 -59.01
CA LEU A 371 -17.49 -90.51 -59.95
C LEU A 371 -17.66 -92.03 -59.80
N ALA A 372 -17.66 -92.55 -58.58
CA ALA A 372 -17.87 -93.98 -58.32
C ALA A 372 -19.26 -94.45 -58.79
N PHE A 373 -20.30 -93.65 -58.55
CA PHE A 373 -21.66 -93.93 -59.02
C PHE A 373 -21.74 -93.97 -60.55
N LEU A 374 -21.04 -93.06 -61.25
CA LEU A 374 -20.93 -93.08 -62.70
C LEU A 374 -20.19 -94.34 -63.22
N VAL A 375 -19.15 -94.80 -62.52
CA VAL A 375 -18.45 -96.06 -62.85
C VAL A 375 -19.37 -97.27 -62.68
N VAL A 376 -20.16 -97.32 -61.61
CA VAL A 376 -21.14 -98.40 -61.39
C VAL A 376 -22.24 -98.38 -62.46
N LEU A 377 -22.78 -97.20 -62.79
CA LEU A 377 -23.77 -97.08 -63.88
C LEU A 377 -23.20 -97.54 -65.22
N THR A 378 -21.96 -97.15 -65.55
CA THR A 378 -21.32 -97.58 -66.80
C THR A 378 -21.08 -99.10 -66.81
N LEU A 379 -20.75 -99.72 -65.68
CA LEU A 379 -20.63 -101.19 -65.56
C LEU A 379 -21.98 -101.92 -65.65
N ILE A 380 -23.10 -101.30 -65.27
CA ILE A 380 -24.44 -101.91 -65.37
C ILE A 380 -24.97 -101.86 -66.82
N PHE A 381 -24.57 -100.84 -67.59
CA PHE A 381 -25.03 -100.63 -68.97
C PHE A 381 -24.13 -101.29 -70.03
N LEU A 382 -22.94 -101.78 -69.65
CA LEU A 382 -22.06 -102.59 -70.49
C LEU A 382 -22.37 -104.08 -70.29
#